data_AF-A0A395CS00-F1
#
_entry.id   AF-A0A395CS00-F1
#
_cell.length_a   1.000
_cell.length_b   1.000
_cell.length_c   1.000
_cell.angle_alpha   90.00
_cell.angle_beta   90.00
_cell.angle_gamma   90.00
#
_symmetry.space_group_name_H-M   'P 1'
#
loop_
_entity.id
_entity.type
_entity.pdbx_description
1 polymer ?
#
loop_
_entity_poly.entity_id
_entity_poly.type
_entity_poly.pdbx_seq_one_letter_code
_entity_poly.pdbx_strand_id
1 'polypeptide(L)'
;MNEIPKAAHAKDRYKSGVMEYKKMGYWEPDYEPKDTDIIALFRVTPQDGVDPIEAAAAVAGESSTATWTVVWTDRLTATEKYRGKCYRLDDVPNSPGVYFAYIAYDLDLFEPGSIANIAASIIGNVFGFKPLKALRLEDLRLPVAYVKTFQGPATGVVVERERLDKFGRPLLGATVKPKLGLSGRNYGRVVYEALKGGLDFTKDDENINSQPFMHWRERFLYCMEAVNKAQAATGEIKGSYLNVTAATMEDMYERAEFAKELGSVIVMIDLVIGYTAIQSMAKWARRNDMILHLHRAGHSTYTRQKSHGVSFRVIAKWMRLAGVDHIHAGTAVGKLEGDPSAVRGYYDLCREDFVPQNLGHGIFFDQHWASLNKLMPVASGGIHAGQMHQLIDLFGDDVVLQFGGGTIGHPAGIAQGATANRVALEAMVLARNEGRDILSEGPDILADAAKFCPPLRQALELWKDVTFDYTPTDTPDFVATPSVS
;
A
#
# COMPACT_ATOMS: atom_id res chain seq x y z
N MET A 1 -8.90 33.58 23.19
CA MET A 1 -8.24 32.93 24.34
C MET A 1 -9.25 32.01 24.98
N ASN A 2 -9.30 30.75 24.55
CA ASN A 2 -10.14 29.76 25.23
C ASN A 2 -9.32 29.21 26.40
N GLU A 3 -9.86 29.27 27.62
CA GLU A 3 -9.23 28.69 28.80
C GLU A 3 -8.94 27.20 28.54
N ILE A 4 -7.69 26.78 28.76
CA ILE A 4 -7.33 25.36 28.75
C ILE A 4 -8.19 24.66 29.81
N PRO A 5 -9.00 23.65 29.47
CA PRO A 5 -9.80 22.94 30.46
C PRO A 5 -8.87 22.35 31.52
N LYS A 6 -8.93 22.86 32.75
CA LYS A 6 -8.13 22.29 33.84
C LYS A 6 -8.56 20.85 34.09
N ALA A 7 -7.59 19.93 34.11
CA ALA A 7 -7.82 18.55 34.52
C ALA A 7 -8.54 18.52 35.89
N ALA A 8 -9.46 17.56 36.07
CA ALA A 8 -10.21 17.45 37.31
C ALA A 8 -9.26 17.29 38.52
N HIS A 9 -9.59 17.94 39.66
CA HIS A 9 -8.82 17.76 40.90
C HIS A 9 -8.70 16.26 41.25
N ALA A 10 -7.52 15.83 41.72
CA ALA A 10 -7.18 14.41 41.91
C ALA A 10 -8.19 13.61 42.75
N LYS A 11 -8.89 14.27 43.70
CA LYS A 11 -9.96 13.64 44.51
C LYS A 11 -11.28 13.43 43.74
N ASP A 12 -11.56 14.25 42.73
CA ASP A 12 -12.79 14.20 41.94
C ASP A 12 -12.63 13.36 40.66
N ARG A 13 -11.41 13.23 40.12
CA ARG A 13 -11.09 12.41 38.93
C ARG A 13 -11.45 10.92 39.08
N TYR A 14 -11.44 10.39 40.30
CA TYR A 14 -11.64 8.96 40.59
C TYR A 14 -12.96 8.64 41.30
N LYS A 15 -13.86 9.63 41.45
CA LYS A 15 -15.22 9.36 41.91
C LYS A 15 -16.00 8.65 40.79
N SER A 16 -16.79 7.65 41.14
CA SER A 16 -17.65 6.96 40.18
C SER A 16 -18.60 7.94 39.51
N GLY A 17 -18.75 7.82 38.18
CA GLY A 17 -19.61 8.68 37.39
C GLY A 17 -19.04 8.94 36.00
N VAL A 18 -19.88 9.52 35.13
CA VAL A 18 -19.48 9.93 33.79
C VAL A 18 -18.73 11.24 33.86
N MET A 19 -17.61 11.33 33.14
CA MET A 19 -16.78 12.52 33.01
C MET A 19 -16.41 12.70 31.54
N GLU A 20 -16.34 13.95 31.08
CA GLU A 20 -15.85 14.28 29.73
C GLU A 20 -14.41 13.77 29.53
N TYR A 21 -14.10 13.20 28.38
CA TYR A 21 -12.77 12.65 28.07
C TYR A 21 -11.68 13.73 28.17
N LYS A 22 -11.96 14.97 27.73
CA LYS A 22 -11.03 16.09 27.86
C LYS A 22 -10.69 16.42 29.31
N LYS A 23 -11.56 16.09 30.28
CA LYS A 23 -11.32 16.25 31.72
C LYS A 23 -10.71 15.01 32.37
N MET A 24 -10.72 13.87 31.68
CA MET A 24 -10.11 12.61 32.15
C MET A 24 -8.59 12.53 31.91
N GLY A 25 -8.01 13.52 31.24
CA GLY A 25 -6.58 13.61 30.92
C GLY A 25 -6.22 13.09 29.53
N TYR A 26 -7.15 13.10 28.56
CA TYR A 26 -6.90 12.69 27.17
C TYR A 26 -6.73 13.87 26.20
N TRP A 27 -6.92 15.10 26.69
CA TRP A 27 -6.55 16.35 26.02
C TRP A 27 -5.39 16.98 26.79
N GLU A 28 -4.22 17.04 26.17
CA GLU A 28 -2.99 17.58 26.75
C GLU A 28 -2.28 18.48 25.71
N PRO A 29 -2.74 19.73 25.49
CA PRO A 29 -2.24 20.60 24.42
C PRO A 29 -0.79 21.05 24.59
N ASP A 30 -0.27 20.94 25.82
CA ASP A 30 1.12 21.26 26.15
C ASP A 30 2.02 20.01 26.13
N TYR A 31 1.49 18.84 25.75
CA TYR A 31 2.29 17.61 25.65
C TYR A 31 3.23 17.68 24.45
N GLU A 32 4.52 17.51 24.70
CA GLU A 32 5.54 17.34 23.67
C GLU A 32 5.72 15.83 23.38
N PRO A 33 5.36 15.35 22.16
CA PRO A 33 5.53 13.94 21.83
C PRO A 33 6.99 13.49 21.95
N LYS A 34 7.20 12.33 22.59
CA LYS A 34 8.52 11.73 22.71
C LYS A 34 8.92 11.09 21.39
N ASP A 35 10.22 10.91 21.18
CA ASP A 35 10.74 10.18 20.01
C ASP A 35 10.27 8.73 19.94
N THR A 36 9.91 8.14 21.08
CA THR A 36 9.39 6.78 21.21
C THR A 36 7.88 6.68 21.03
N ASP A 37 7.15 7.78 20.97
CA ASP A 37 5.69 7.73 20.84
C ASP A 37 5.28 7.31 19.43
N ILE A 38 4.23 6.51 19.34
CA ILE A 38 3.47 6.37 18.09
C ILE A 38 2.56 7.59 18.00
N ILE A 39 2.56 8.28 16.86
CA ILE A 39 1.67 9.44 16.64
C ILE A 39 0.67 9.10 15.56
N ALA A 40 -0.61 9.29 15.84
CA ALA A 40 -1.68 9.16 14.85
C ALA A 40 -2.29 10.51 14.51
N LEU A 41 -2.53 10.72 13.22
CA LEU A 41 -3.34 11.82 12.72
C LEU A 41 -4.71 11.30 12.32
N PHE A 42 -5.75 11.81 12.97
CA PHE A 42 -7.13 11.56 12.59
C PHE A 42 -7.75 12.80 11.96
N ARG A 43 -8.45 12.63 10.84
CA ARG A 43 -9.47 13.57 10.37
C ARG A 43 -10.77 13.25 11.10
N VAL A 44 -11.24 14.18 11.91
CA VAL A 44 -12.40 14.01 12.79
C VAL A 44 -13.53 14.92 12.30
N THR A 45 -14.71 14.35 12.12
CA THR A 45 -15.95 15.10 11.90
C THR A 45 -16.90 14.81 13.06
N PRO A 46 -16.99 15.69 14.07
CA PRO A 46 -17.94 15.54 15.18
C PRO A 46 -19.39 15.58 14.71
N GLN A 47 -20.31 15.04 15.51
CA GLN A 47 -21.75 15.30 15.36
C GLN A 47 -22.08 16.75 15.74
N ASP A 48 -23.23 17.25 15.26
CA ASP A 48 -23.70 18.59 15.60
C ASP A 48 -23.87 18.74 17.13
N GLY A 49 -23.28 19.79 17.69
CA GLY A 49 -23.29 20.06 19.13
C GLY A 49 -22.22 19.35 19.95
N VAL A 50 -21.41 18.46 19.34
CA VAL A 50 -20.25 17.86 20.00
C VAL A 50 -19.04 18.80 19.89
N ASP A 51 -18.43 19.12 21.03
CA ASP A 51 -17.19 19.89 21.10
C ASP A 51 -16.05 19.14 20.39
N PRO A 52 -15.34 19.75 19.42
CA PRO A 52 -14.23 19.13 18.71
C PRO A 52 -13.10 18.60 19.61
N ILE A 53 -12.80 19.31 20.71
CA ILE A 53 -11.77 18.87 21.67
C ILE A 53 -12.23 17.62 22.40
N GLU A 54 -13.50 17.57 22.80
CA GLU A 54 -14.07 16.38 23.43
C GLU A 54 -14.11 15.18 22.46
N ALA A 55 -14.46 15.41 21.19
CA ALA A 55 -14.42 14.38 20.16
C ALA A 55 -13.01 13.80 19.97
N ALA A 56 -11.99 14.66 19.89
CA ALA A 56 -10.60 14.24 19.75
C ALA A 56 -10.07 13.52 21.00
N ALA A 57 -10.41 14.01 22.20
CA ALA A 57 -10.09 13.37 23.46
C ALA A 57 -10.78 12.00 23.61
N ALA A 58 -12.01 11.85 23.11
CA ALA A 58 -12.72 10.56 23.07
C ALA A 58 -11.99 9.54 22.18
N VAL A 59 -11.52 9.96 20.99
CA VAL A 59 -10.69 9.10 20.13
C VAL A 59 -9.42 8.69 20.87
N ALA A 60 -8.71 9.63 21.50
CA ALA A 60 -7.49 9.33 22.25
C ALA A 60 -7.74 8.37 23.42
N GLY A 61 -8.83 8.57 24.17
CA GLY A 61 -9.21 7.72 25.30
C GLY A 61 -9.53 6.29 24.88
N GLU A 62 -10.46 6.11 23.94
CA GLU A 62 -11.01 4.80 23.59
C GLU A 62 -10.17 4.03 22.57
N SER A 63 -9.05 4.62 22.12
CA SER A 63 -7.95 3.92 21.43
C SER A 63 -6.73 3.66 22.34
N SER A 64 -6.83 3.95 23.64
CA SER A 64 -5.78 3.67 24.62
C SER A 64 -6.32 2.95 25.86
N THR A 65 -6.82 3.69 26.86
CA THR A 65 -7.12 3.15 28.20
C THR A 65 -8.49 3.53 28.74
N ALA A 66 -9.27 4.37 28.04
CA ALA A 66 -10.52 4.88 28.56
C ALA A 66 -11.69 3.91 28.39
N THR A 67 -12.76 4.23 29.11
CA THR A 67 -14.13 3.82 28.81
C THR A 67 -15.06 4.98 29.18
N TRP A 68 -16.36 4.84 28.93
CA TRP A 68 -17.37 5.90 29.07
C TRP A 68 -17.63 6.41 30.50
N THR A 69 -17.11 5.76 31.54
CA THR A 69 -17.30 6.13 32.95
C THR A 69 -16.01 5.92 33.75
N VAL A 70 -15.83 6.67 34.83
CA VAL A 70 -14.64 6.58 35.67
C VAL A 70 -14.57 5.20 36.34
N VAL A 71 -13.41 4.54 36.22
CA VAL A 71 -13.11 3.28 36.89
C VAL A 71 -11.99 3.46 37.90
N TRP A 72 -12.18 2.94 39.12
CA TRP A 72 -11.18 3.07 40.18
C TRP A 72 -9.91 2.26 39.89
N THR A 73 -10.00 1.25 39.04
CA THR A 73 -8.90 0.37 38.62
C THR A 73 -7.79 1.11 37.89
N ASP A 74 -8.04 2.31 37.34
CA ASP A 74 -7.00 3.24 36.86
C ASP A 74 -5.90 3.41 37.93
N ARG A 75 -6.28 3.49 39.21
CA ARG A 75 -5.37 3.72 40.35
C ARG A 75 -4.45 2.53 40.66
N LEU A 76 -4.66 1.38 40.03
CA LEU A 76 -3.78 0.22 40.14
C LEU A 76 -2.63 0.24 39.13
N THR A 77 -2.60 1.24 38.23
CA THR A 77 -1.65 1.32 37.13
C THR A 77 -0.94 2.68 37.10
N ALA A 78 0.13 2.77 36.31
CA ALA A 78 0.74 4.05 35.94
C ALA A 78 -0.11 4.77 34.87
N THR A 79 -1.40 5.01 35.16
CA THR A 79 -2.38 5.47 34.18
C THR A 79 -1.92 6.70 33.38
N GLU A 80 -1.27 7.69 34.00
CA GLU A 80 -0.80 8.90 33.29
C GLU A 80 0.17 8.58 32.14
N LYS A 81 0.99 7.54 32.31
CA LYS A 81 1.88 7.03 31.26
C LYS A 81 1.05 6.46 30.09
N TYR A 82 0.10 5.59 30.40
CA TYR A 82 -0.61 4.76 29.41
C TYR A 82 -1.76 5.48 28.68
N ARG A 83 -2.25 6.62 29.18
CA ARG A 83 -3.24 7.41 28.45
C ARG A 83 -2.66 7.91 27.13
N GLY A 84 -3.38 7.69 26.04
CA GLY A 84 -3.17 8.42 24.79
C GLY A 84 -3.44 9.91 25.00
N LYS A 85 -2.67 10.77 24.33
CA LYS A 85 -2.71 12.22 24.54
C LYS A 85 -3.04 12.91 23.24
N CYS A 86 -4.26 13.42 23.10
CA CYS A 86 -4.54 14.37 22.03
C CYS A 86 -3.87 15.70 22.40
N TYR A 87 -2.83 16.07 21.66
CA TYR A 87 -1.97 17.21 22.00
C TYR A 87 -2.11 18.37 21.01
N ARG A 88 -2.76 18.15 19.87
CA ARG A 88 -3.00 19.19 18.88
C ARG A 88 -4.28 18.92 18.10
N LEU A 89 -5.03 19.98 17.82
CA LEU A 89 -6.24 19.96 17.03
C LEU A 89 -6.25 21.16 16.09
N ASP A 90 -6.23 20.92 14.78
CA ASP A 90 -6.24 21.97 13.76
C ASP A 90 -7.51 21.89 12.91
N ASP A 91 -7.97 23.01 12.35
CA ASP A 91 -9.01 22.99 11.32
C ASP A 91 -8.47 22.37 10.02
N VAL A 92 -9.28 21.54 9.36
CA VAL A 92 -8.96 21.08 8.01
C VAL A 92 -9.22 22.21 7.01
N PRO A 93 -8.24 22.57 6.17
CA PRO A 93 -8.42 23.60 5.14
C PRO A 93 -9.64 23.32 4.26
N ASN A 94 -10.42 24.39 4.02
CA ASN A 94 -11.61 24.36 3.15
C ASN A 94 -12.69 23.33 3.56
N SER A 95 -12.67 22.82 4.80
CA SER A 95 -13.62 21.83 5.30
C SER A 95 -14.18 22.24 6.67
N PRO A 96 -15.13 23.19 6.73
CA PRO A 96 -15.70 23.67 7.99
C PRO A 96 -16.28 22.53 8.84
N GLY A 97 -15.98 22.52 10.13
CA GLY A 97 -16.45 21.49 11.07
C GLY A 97 -15.70 20.15 10.97
N VAL A 98 -14.58 20.11 10.24
CA VAL A 98 -13.69 18.95 10.16
C VAL A 98 -12.31 19.34 10.70
N TYR A 99 -11.72 18.47 11.51
CA TYR A 99 -10.50 18.76 12.26
C TYR A 99 -9.44 17.69 12.07
N PHE A 100 -8.17 18.08 12.15
CA PHE A 100 -7.02 17.22 12.27
C PHE A 100 -6.65 17.07 13.75
N ALA A 101 -6.88 15.89 14.32
CA ALA A 101 -6.52 15.53 15.68
C ALA A 101 -5.22 14.72 15.71
N TYR A 102 -4.21 15.24 16.40
CA TYR A 102 -2.92 14.57 16.60
C TYR A 102 -2.90 13.92 17.97
N ILE A 103 -2.65 12.61 18.00
CA ILE A 103 -2.72 11.80 19.21
C ILE A 103 -1.42 11.02 19.37
N ALA A 104 -0.75 11.21 20.52
CA ALA A 104 0.45 10.48 20.90
C ALA A 104 0.11 9.29 21.81
N TYR A 105 0.76 8.15 21.55
CA TYR A 105 0.59 6.90 22.28
C TYR A 105 1.95 6.41 22.76
N ASP A 106 2.05 6.12 24.05
CA ASP A 106 3.27 5.56 24.64
C ASP A 106 3.57 4.18 24.03
N LEU A 107 4.84 3.91 23.73
CA LEU A 107 5.29 2.70 23.04
C LEU A 107 4.83 1.40 23.73
N ASP A 108 4.76 1.42 25.06
CA ASP A 108 4.45 0.24 25.87
C ASP A 108 3.01 -0.27 25.69
N LEU A 109 2.14 0.51 25.03
CA LEU A 109 0.79 0.06 24.67
C LEU A 109 0.78 -1.00 23.57
N PHE A 110 1.87 -1.13 22.82
CA PHE A 110 1.91 -1.91 21.59
C PHE A 110 2.77 -3.17 21.73
N GLU A 111 2.19 -4.30 21.34
CA GLU A 111 2.91 -5.57 21.26
C GLU A 111 4.01 -5.48 20.17
N PRO A 112 5.29 -5.74 20.53
CA PRO A 112 6.39 -5.71 19.58
C PRO A 112 6.14 -6.61 18.36
N GLY A 113 6.29 -6.07 17.15
CA GLY A 113 6.18 -6.86 15.92
C GLY A 113 4.77 -7.32 15.55
N SER A 114 3.70 -6.68 16.07
CA SER A 114 2.31 -7.08 15.86
C SER A 114 1.48 -6.00 15.15
N ILE A 115 1.15 -6.21 13.87
CA ILE A 115 0.23 -5.30 13.15
C ILE A 115 -1.20 -5.45 13.68
N ALA A 116 -1.58 -6.67 14.09
CA ALA A 116 -2.88 -6.92 14.68
C ALA A 116 -3.11 -6.09 15.95
N ASN A 117 -2.11 -6.01 16.84
CA ASN A 117 -2.22 -5.26 18.09
C ASN A 117 -2.30 -3.74 17.88
N ILE A 118 -1.42 -3.14 17.07
CA ILE A 118 -1.52 -1.69 16.78
C ILE A 118 -2.85 -1.34 16.09
N ALA A 119 -3.34 -2.19 15.18
CA ALA A 119 -4.64 -1.98 14.56
C ALA A 119 -5.79 -2.09 15.58
N ALA A 120 -5.74 -3.06 16.50
CA ALA A 120 -6.75 -3.22 17.55
C ALA A 120 -6.88 -1.97 18.44
N SER A 121 -5.77 -1.31 18.76
CA SER A 121 -5.79 -0.06 19.53
C SER A 121 -6.27 1.12 18.68
N ILE A 122 -5.58 1.41 17.57
CA ILE A 122 -5.76 2.66 16.81
C ILE A 122 -7.07 2.69 16.02
N ILE A 123 -7.48 1.56 15.44
CA ILE A 123 -8.67 1.50 14.57
C ILE A 123 -9.77 0.55 15.09
N GLY A 124 -9.63 0.01 16.30
CA GLY A 124 -10.54 -1.02 16.82
C GLY A 124 -11.99 -0.56 16.96
N ASN A 125 -12.23 0.41 17.83
CA ASN A 125 -13.60 0.81 18.21
C ASN A 125 -13.97 2.23 17.76
N VAL A 126 -12.99 3.14 17.68
CA VAL A 126 -13.21 4.59 17.57
C VAL A 126 -13.99 5.03 16.33
N PHE A 127 -13.96 4.24 15.25
CA PHE A 127 -14.70 4.52 14.02
C PHE A 127 -16.22 4.35 14.15
N GLY A 128 -16.68 3.59 15.15
CA GLY A 128 -18.10 3.35 15.43
C GLY A 128 -18.70 4.31 16.47
N PHE A 129 -17.96 5.33 16.90
CA PHE A 129 -18.38 6.21 18.00
C PHE A 129 -19.56 7.09 17.59
N LYS A 130 -20.70 6.97 18.31
CA LYS A 130 -21.89 7.80 18.13
C LYS A 130 -21.63 9.32 18.08
N PRO A 131 -20.77 9.94 18.92
CA PRO A 131 -20.51 11.38 18.86
C PRO A 131 -19.72 11.82 17.62
N LEU A 132 -19.25 10.89 16.79
CA LEU A 132 -18.55 11.17 15.54
C LEU A 132 -19.48 10.90 14.36
N LYS A 133 -19.55 11.84 13.42
CA LYS A 133 -20.22 11.66 12.12
C LYS A 133 -19.32 10.89 11.16
N ALA A 134 -18.02 11.18 11.18
CA ALA A 134 -17.01 10.48 10.42
C ALA A 134 -15.63 10.57 11.12
N LEU A 135 -14.79 9.58 10.85
CA LEU A 135 -13.42 9.51 11.34
C LEU A 135 -12.56 8.88 10.24
N ARG A 136 -11.41 9.47 9.94
CA ARG A 136 -10.42 8.90 9.03
C ARG A 136 -9.03 8.92 9.65
N LEU A 137 -8.34 7.77 9.68
CA LEU A 137 -6.93 7.72 10.03
C LEU A 137 -6.10 8.12 8.81
N GLU A 138 -5.47 9.29 8.87
CA GLU A 138 -4.75 9.88 7.74
C GLU A 138 -3.29 9.44 7.69
N ASP A 139 -2.57 9.46 8.80
CA ASP A 139 -1.16 9.08 8.85
C ASP A 139 -0.73 8.58 10.24
N LEU A 140 0.39 7.87 10.29
CA LEU A 140 1.04 7.40 11.51
C LEU A 140 2.53 7.75 11.50
N ARG A 141 3.06 8.38 12.55
CA ARG A 141 4.50 8.35 12.84
C ARG A 141 4.80 7.06 13.61
N LEU A 142 5.63 6.20 13.03
CA LEU A 142 6.12 4.99 13.68
C LEU A 142 7.54 5.23 14.19
N PRO A 143 7.80 5.17 15.51
CA PRO A 143 9.10 5.47 16.08
C PRO A 143 10.11 4.36 15.76
N VAL A 144 11.40 4.71 15.67
CA VAL A 144 12.49 3.76 15.35
C VAL A 144 12.45 2.54 16.29
N ALA A 145 12.20 2.76 17.58
CA ALA A 145 12.10 1.70 18.57
C ALA A 145 11.02 0.65 18.22
N TYR A 146 9.86 1.08 17.71
CA TYR A 146 8.81 0.16 17.27
C TYR A 146 9.14 -0.50 15.94
N VAL A 147 9.63 0.29 14.96
CA VAL A 147 10.01 -0.18 13.62
C VAL A 147 11.01 -1.35 13.71
N LYS A 148 12.00 -1.27 14.61
CA LYS A 148 13.02 -2.32 14.81
C LYS A 148 12.49 -3.62 15.42
N THR A 149 11.25 -3.67 15.90
CA THR A 149 10.60 -4.92 16.36
C THR A 149 10.07 -5.76 15.20
N PHE A 150 10.00 -5.21 13.99
CA PHE A 150 9.50 -5.87 12.79
C PHE A 150 10.63 -6.36 11.89
N GLN A 151 10.35 -7.41 11.10
CA GLN A 151 11.28 -7.94 10.11
C GLN A 151 11.47 -6.99 8.91
N GLY A 152 10.41 -6.30 8.49
CA GLY A 152 10.36 -5.63 7.18
C GLY A 152 10.28 -6.61 6.00
N PRO A 153 10.30 -6.07 4.75
CA PRO A 153 10.16 -6.87 3.53
C PRO A 153 11.09 -8.08 3.47
N ALA A 154 10.53 -9.26 3.20
CA ALA A 154 11.23 -10.56 3.19
C ALA A 154 12.45 -10.60 2.25
N THR A 155 12.45 -9.85 1.17
CA THR A 155 13.52 -9.72 0.19
C THR A 155 13.89 -8.25 0.03
N GLY A 156 12.88 -7.41 -0.23
CA GLY A 156 13.05 -6.00 -0.56
C GLY A 156 13.64 -5.73 -1.94
N VAL A 157 13.52 -4.48 -2.38
CA VAL A 157 13.87 -4.04 -3.75
C VAL A 157 15.27 -4.45 -4.20
N VAL A 158 16.28 -4.26 -3.35
CA VAL A 158 17.69 -4.49 -3.70
C VAL A 158 17.94 -5.97 -4.01
N VAL A 159 17.64 -6.84 -3.05
CA VAL A 159 17.87 -8.28 -3.17
C VAL A 159 16.96 -8.90 -4.22
N GLU A 160 15.74 -8.36 -4.43
CA GLU A 160 14.89 -8.81 -5.52
C GLU A 160 15.55 -8.57 -6.88
N ARG A 161 16.08 -7.36 -7.12
CA ARG A 161 16.77 -7.06 -8.38
C ARG A 161 18.00 -7.92 -8.59
N GLU A 162 18.76 -8.19 -7.53
CA GLU A 162 19.91 -9.11 -7.56
C GLU A 162 19.48 -10.54 -7.89
N ARG A 163 18.42 -11.05 -7.27
CA ARG A 163 17.87 -12.39 -7.55
C ARG A 163 17.36 -12.53 -8.98
N LEU A 164 16.86 -11.46 -9.58
CA LEU A 164 16.32 -11.46 -10.94
C LEU A 164 17.35 -11.09 -12.01
N ASP A 165 18.50 -10.55 -11.60
CA ASP A 165 19.52 -9.93 -12.47
C ASP A 165 18.93 -8.84 -13.39
N LYS A 166 18.13 -7.91 -12.80
CA LYS A 166 17.39 -6.88 -13.55
C LYS A 166 17.52 -5.50 -12.94
N PHE A 167 18.25 -4.63 -13.63
CA PHE A 167 18.61 -3.29 -13.17
C PHE A 167 18.28 -2.21 -14.21
N GLY A 168 18.21 -0.96 -13.76
CA GLY A 168 18.10 0.22 -14.63
C GLY A 168 16.74 0.45 -15.30
N ARG A 169 15.71 -0.34 -14.97
CA ARG A 169 14.34 -0.13 -15.44
C ARG A 169 13.31 -0.69 -14.45
N PRO A 170 12.05 -0.23 -14.54
CA PRO A 170 10.89 -0.94 -14.00
C PRO A 170 10.83 -2.40 -14.42
N LEU A 171 10.28 -3.22 -13.53
CA LEU A 171 9.92 -4.61 -13.85
C LEU A 171 8.56 -4.62 -14.56
N LEU A 172 8.37 -5.54 -15.50
CA LEU A 172 7.13 -5.69 -16.26
C LEU A 172 6.35 -6.92 -15.82
N GLY A 173 5.06 -6.73 -15.55
CA GLY A 173 4.14 -7.81 -15.20
C GLY A 173 2.87 -7.83 -16.03
N ALA A 174 2.11 -8.92 -15.95
CA ALA A 174 0.72 -8.96 -16.42
C ALA A 174 -0.14 -9.94 -15.62
N THR A 175 -1.33 -9.52 -15.22
CA THR A 175 -2.35 -10.42 -14.69
C THR A 175 -2.97 -11.22 -15.82
N VAL A 176 -2.97 -12.55 -15.70
CA VAL A 176 -3.63 -13.45 -16.66
C VAL A 176 -5.13 -13.13 -16.78
N LYS A 177 -5.68 -13.25 -17.99
CA LYS A 177 -7.08 -12.96 -18.33
C LYS A 177 -7.69 -14.09 -19.18
N PRO A 178 -9.02 -14.31 -19.12
CA PRO A 178 -10.02 -13.67 -18.25
C PRO A 178 -9.75 -13.93 -16.77
N LYS A 179 -10.37 -13.14 -15.87
CA LYS A 179 -10.10 -13.25 -14.41
C LYS A 179 -10.30 -14.69 -13.91
N LEU A 180 -11.41 -15.32 -14.30
CA LEU A 180 -11.80 -16.68 -13.92
C LEU A 180 -12.17 -17.49 -15.17
N GLY A 181 -12.10 -18.83 -15.07
CA GLY A 181 -12.64 -19.75 -16.07
C GLY A 181 -11.60 -20.45 -16.98
N LEU A 182 -10.33 -20.06 -16.94
CA LEU A 182 -9.26 -20.80 -17.61
C LEU A 182 -8.93 -22.09 -16.85
N SER A 183 -8.64 -23.17 -17.58
CA SER A 183 -8.03 -24.38 -17.03
C SER A 183 -6.53 -24.21 -16.75
N GLY A 184 -5.94 -25.06 -15.91
CA GLY A 184 -4.50 -24.99 -15.57
C GLY A 184 -3.59 -24.97 -16.79
N ARG A 185 -3.86 -25.82 -17.78
CA ARG A 185 -3.09 -25.90 -19.04
C ARG A 185 -3.15 -24.60 -19.84
N ASN A 186 -4.34 -24.02 -19.98
CA ASN A 186 -4.51 -22.76 -20.71
C ASN A 186 -3.93 -21.58 -19.93
N TYR A 187 -3.96 -21.62 -18.60
CA TYR A 187 -3.27 -20.66 -17.74
C TYR A 187 -1.76 -20.65 -18.04
N GLY A 188 -1.13 -21.83 -18.00
CA GLY A 188 0.28 -21.99 -18.35
C GLY A 188 0.60 -21.52 -19.78
N ARG A 189 -0.29 -21.75 -20.75
CA ARG A 189 -0.12 -21.24 -22.12
C ARG A 189 -0.05 -19.71 -22.15
N VAL A 190 -0.94 -19.01 -21.45
CA VAL A 190 -0.91 -17.54 -21.38
C VAL A 190 0.35 -17.04 -20.69
N VAL A 191 0.75 -17.69 -19.59
CA VAL A 191 2.00 -17.40 -18.87
C VAL A 191 3.21 -17.49 -19.81
N TYR A 192 3.33 -18.59 -20.55
CA TYR A 192 4.46 -18.81 -21.46
C TYR A 192 4.53 -17.73 -22.55
N GLU A 193 3.43 -17.45 -23.24
CA GLU A 193 3.41 -16.46 -24.34
C GLU A 193 3.78 -15.06 -23.84
N ALA A 194 3.28 -14.67 -22.67
CA ALA A 194 3.55 -13.35 -22.10
C ALA A 194 5.01 -13.19 -21.63
N LEU A 195 5.54 -14.19 -20.93
CA LEU A 195 6.93 -14.17 -20.44
C LEU A 195 7.93 -14.24 -21.60
N LYS A 196 7.68 -15.11 -22.59
CA LYS A 196 8.52 -15.23 -23.78
C LYS A 196 8.53 -13.94 -24.59
N GLY A 197 7.40 -13.23 -24.66
CA GLY A 197 7.29 -11.96 -25.38
C GLY A 197 8.02 -10.79 -24.72
N GLY A 198 8.54 -10.94 -23.50
CA GLY A 198 9.42 -9.94 -22.89
C GLY A 198 9.01 -9.44 -21.50
N LEU A 199 7.87 -9.89 -20.95
CA LEU A 199 7.53 -9.59 -19.56
C LEU A 199 8.50 -10.29 -18.59
N ASP A 200 8.76 -9.66 -17.44
CA ASP A 200 9.53 -10.26 -16.36
C ASP A 200 8.66 -11.24 -15.57
N PHE A 201 7.39 -10.87 -15.41
CA PHE A 201 6.43 -11.60 -14.61
C PHE A 201 5.06 -11.74 -15.29
N THR A 202 4.36 -12.80 -14.90
CA THR A 202 2.88 -12.83 -14.92
C THR A 202 2.36 -12.98 -13.50
N LYS A 203 1.05 -12.94 -13.32
CA LYS A 203 0.44 -13.27 -12.03
C LYS A 203 -0.91 -13.93 -12.17
N ASP A 204 -1.21 -14.74 -11.16
CA ASP A 204 -2.58 -15.14 -10.88
C ASP A 204 -3.45 -13.89 -10.66
N ASP A 205 -4.73 -13.94 -11.01
CA ASP A 205 -5.69 -12.91 -10.62
C ASP A 205 -6.00 -13.03 -9.11
N GLU A 206 -6.40 -11.95 -8.43
CA GLU A 206 -6.59 -11.99 -6.97
C GLU A 206 -7.68 -12.97 -6.54
N ASN A 207 -8.62 -13.26 -7.44
CA ASN A 207 -9.69 -14.23 -7.19
C ASN A 207 -9.42 -15.61 -7.81
N ILE A 208 -8.22 -15.87 -8.33
CA ILE A 208 -7.78 -17.21 -8.73
C ILE A 208 -7.10 -17.86 -7.53
N ASN A 209 -7.77 -18.83 -6.91
CA ASN A 209 -7.24 -19.59 -5.78
C ASN A 209 -7.27 -21.07 -6.14
N SER A 210 -8.37 -21.76 -5.85
CA SER A 210 -8.63 -23.13 -6.29
C SER A 210 -10.12 -23.31 -6.52
N GLN A 211 -10.54 -23.34 -7.78
CA GLN A 211 -11.95 -23.39 -8.17
C GLN A 211 -12.27 -24.68 -8.94
N PRO A 212 -13.56 -25.06 -9.09
CA PRO A 212 -13.95 -26.24 -9.85
C PRO A 212 -13.42 -26.29 -11.29
N PHE A 213 -13.21 -25.14 -11.93
CA PHE A 213 -12.68 -25.07 -13.30
C PHE A 213 -11.14 -25.18 -13.38
N MET A 214 -10.44 -25.03 -12.25
CA MET A 214 -8.98 -25.09 -12.18
C MET A 214 -8.53 -25.27 -10.73
N HIS A 215 -8.10 -26.49 -10.40
CA HIS A 215 -7.47 -26.77 -9.12
C HIS A 215 -6.07 -26.15 -9.06
N TRP A 216 -5.66 -25.67 -7.88
CA TRP A 216 -4.44 -24.87 -7.74
C TRP A 216 -3.15 -25.63 -8.09
N ARG A 217 -3.06 -26.92 -7.76
CA ARG A 217 -1.89 -27.75 -8.07
C ARG A 217 -1.65 -27.87 -9.58
N GLU A 218 -2.72 -28.04 -10.37
CA GLU A 218 -2.63 -28.09 -11.83
C GLU A 218 -2.09 -26.78 -12.39
N ARG A 219 -2.62 -25.65 -11.89
CA ARG A 219 -2.14 -24.32 -12.30
C ARG A 219 -0.66 -24.15 -11.99
N PHE A 220 -0.22 -24.50 -10.79
CA PHE A 220 1.17 -24.33 -10.38
C PHE A 220 2.13 -25.13 -11.27
N LEU A 221 1.79 -26.40 -11.55
CA LEU A 221 2.58 -27.26 -12.44
C LEU A 221 2.70 -26.68 -13.86
N TYR A 222 1.58 -26.34 -14.50
CA TYR A 222 1.60 -25.78 -15.86
C TYR A 222 2.22 -24.38 -15.93
N CYS A 223 2.07 -23.55 -14.89
CA CYS A 223 2.76 -22.27 -14.80
C CYS A 223 4.28 -22.43 -14.67
N MET A 224 4.76 -23.37 -13.85
CA MET A 224 6.19 -23.59 -13.69
C MET A 224 6.82 -24.24 -14.93
N GLU A 225 6.10 -25.10 -15.64
CA GLU A 225 6.52 -25.55 -16.97
C GLU A 225 6.67 -24.35 -17.94
N ALA A 226 5.69 -23.45 -17.95
CA ALA A 226 5.70 -22.26 -18.79
C ALA A 226 6.82 -21.27 -18.47
N VAL A 227 7.05 -21.00 -17.18
CA VAL A 227 8.14 -20.15 -16.68
C VAL A 227 9.49 -20.68 -17.14
N ASN A 228 9.77 -21.97 -16.90
CA ASN A 228 11.03 -22.59 -17.29
C ASN A 228 11.22 -22.59 -18.82
N LYS A 229 10.17 -22.83 -19.60
CA LYS A 229 10.21 -22.74 -21.07
C LYS A 229 10.52 -21.32 -21.56
N ALA A 230 9.91 -20.30 -20.96
CA ALA A 230 10.17 -18.91 -21.33
C ALA A 230 11.59 -18.47 -20.93
N GLN A 231 12.06 -18.87 -19.75
CA GLN A 231 13.43 -18.63 -19.30
C GLN A 231 14.45 -19.29 -20.24
N ALA A 232 14.27 -20.56 -20.60
CA ALA A 232 15.14 -21.24 -21.56
C ALA A 232 15.14 -20.58 -22.95
N ALA A 233 14.01 -20.00 -23.38
CA ALA A 233 13.87 -19.33 -24.67
C ALA A 233 14.47 -17.91 -24.71
N THR A 234 14.64 -17.26 -23.56
CA THR A 234 15.04 -15.85 -23.47
C THR A 234 16.38 -15.61 -22.79
N GLY A 235 16.83 -16.56 -21.96
CA GLY A 235 18.01 -16.40 -21.11
C GLY A 235 17.78 -15.49 -19.89
N GLU A 236 16.59 -14.93 -19.70
CA GLU A 236 16.26 -14.08 -18.55
C GLU A 236 15.55 -14.88 -17.45
N ILE A 237 15.79 -14.56 -16.18
CA ILE A 237 15.01 -15.08 -15.05
C ILE A 237 13.56 -14.64 -15.20
N LYS A 238 12.61 -15.58 -15.11
CA LYS A 238 11.17 -15.32 -15.23
C LYS A 238 10.42 -15.80 -13.98
N GLY A 239 9.20 -15.29 -13.77
CA GLY A 239 8.33 -15.79 -12.72
C GLY A 239 6.85 -15.59 -13.02
N SER A 240 5.99 -16.30 -12.30
CA SER A 240 4.56 -16.00 -12.23
C SER A 240 4.13 -15.98 -10.78
N TYR A 241 3.40 -14.96 -10.35
CA TYR A 241 3.01 -14.87 -8.94
C TYR A 241 1.92 -15.90 -8.67
N LEU A 242 2.32 -17.04 -8.10
CA LEU A 242 1.44 -18.14 -7.77
C LEU A 242 0.62 -17.75 -6.53
N ASN A 243 -0.71 -17.67 -6.65
CA ASN A 243 -1.57 -17.22 -5.56
C ASN A 243 -1.78 -18.33 -4.53
N VAL A 244 -1.22 -18.10 -3.34
CA VAL A 244 -1.29 -19.02 -2.20
C VAL A 244 -2.41 -18.66 -1.23
N THR A 245 -3.17 -17.58 -1.45
CA THR A 245 -4.36 -17.22 -0.67
C THR A 245 -5.33 -18.40 -0.56
N ALA A 246 -5.67 -18.79 0.67
CA ALA A 246 -6.57 -19.89 0.98
C ALA A 246 -7.45 -19.55 2.19
N ALA A 247 -8.36 -20.46 2.55
CA ALA A 247 -9.29 -20.24 3.66
C ALA A 247 -8.63 -20.42 5.04
N THR A 248 -7.62 -21.29 5.13
CA THR A 248 -6.92 -21.63 6.37
C THR A 248 -5.41 -21.41 6.20
N MET A 249 -4.70 -21.24 7.33
CA MET A 249 -3.23 -21.11 7.31
C MET A 249 -2.57 -22.40 6.82
N GLU A 250 -3.15 -23.56 7.14
CA GLU A 250 -2.68 -24.87 6.72
C GLU A 250 -2.69 -24.99 5.20
N ASP A 251 -3.80 -24.64 4.55
CA ASP A 251 -3.93 -24.64 3.10
C ASP A 251 -2.99 -23.62 2.43
N MET A 252 -2.79 -22.46 3.07
CA MET A 252 -1.86 -21.44 2.58
C MET A 252 -0.41 -21.96 2.61
N TYR A 253 0.00 -22.58 3.72
CA TYR A 253 1.33 -23.17 3.83
C TYR A 253 1.52 -24.33 2.85
N GLU A 254 0.52 -25.20 2.67
CA GLU A 254 0.57 -26.28 1.70
C GLU A 254 0.86 -25.75 0.28
N ARG A 255 0.17 -24.67 -0.12
CA ARG A 255 0.40 -24.04 -1.43
C ARG A 255 1.77 -23.39 -1.52
N ALA A 256 2.19 -22.68 -0.48
CA ALA A 256 3.47 -22.00 -0.44
C ALA A 256 4.66 -22.99 -0.51
N GLU A 257 4.59 -24.09 0.26
CA GLU A 257 5.59 -25.15 0.22
C GLU A 257 5.63 -25.83 -1.15
N PHE A 258 4.48 -26.08 -1.79
CA PHE A 258 4.49 -26.64 -3.14
C PHE A 258 5.07 -25.66 -4.17
N ALA A 259 4.79 -24.36 -4.07
CA ALA A 259 5.43 -23.37 -4.94
C ALA A 259 6.96 -23.33 -4.78
N LYS A 260 7.45 -23.47 -3.54
CA LYS A 260 8.87 -23.60 -3.22
C LYS A 260 9.47 -24.89 -3.78
N GLU A 261 8.79 -26.04 -3.62
CA GLU A 261 9.24 -27.34 -4.14
C GLU A 261 9.42 -27.30 -5.67
N LEU A 262 8.53 -26.60 -6.38
CA LEU A 262 8.63 -26.39 -7.82
C LEU A 262 9.71 -25.38 -8.25
N GLY A 263 10.35 -24.68 -7.31
CA GLY A 263 11.36 -23.67 -7.59
C GLY A 263 10.81 -22.35 -8.10
N SER A 264 9.58 -21.94 -7.72
CA SER A 264 9.09 -20.60 -8.02
C SER A 264 9.96 -19.54 -7.32
N VAL A 265 10.20 -18.42 -8.00
CA VAL A 265 10.91 -17.27 -7.41
C VAL A 265 10.00 -16.35 -6.60
N ILE A 266 8.69 -16.47 -6.78
CA ILE A 266 7.70 -15.54 -6.24
C ILE A 266 6.34 -16.22 -6.01
N VAL A 267 5.66 -15.83 -4.93
CA VAL A 267 4.24 -16.14 -4.66
C VAL A 267 3.46 -14.85 -4.41
N MET A 268 2.13 -14.92 -4.51
CA MET A 268 1.27 -13.82 -4.09
C MET A 268 0.24 -14.21 -3.03
N ILE A 269 -0.13 -13.21 -2.24
CA ILE A 269 -1.20 -13.23 -1.25
C ILE A 269 -2.12 -12.03 -1.43
N ASP A 270 -3.33 -12.13 -0.93
CA ASP A 270 -4.34 -11.07 -0.97
C ASP A 270 -4.55 -10.45 0.41
N LEU A 271 -4.70 -9.13 0.49
CA LEU A 271 -4.89 -8.39 1.75
C LEU A 271 -6.06 -8.91 2.60
N VAL A 272 -7.07 -9.50 1.97
CA VAL A 272 -8.26 -10.06 2.64
C VAL A 272 -7.96 -11.25 3.58
N ILE A 273 -6.77 -11.86 3.51
CA ILE A 273 -6.38 -12.93 4.46
C ILE A 273 -6.13 -12.41 5.88
N GLY A 274 -5.96 -11.09 6.04
CA GLY A 274 -5.74 -10.44 7.33
C GLY A 274 -4.28 -10.39 7.77
N TYR A 275 -3.97 -9.43 8.66
CA TYR A 275 -2.61 -9.06 9.01
C TYR A 275 -1.80 -10.20 9.65
N THR A 276 -2.41 -11.04 10.48
CA THR A 276 -1.74 -12.18 11.12
C THR A 276 -1.24 -13.21 10.10
N ALA A 277 -2.07 -13.52 9.09
CA ALA A 277 -1.68 -14.42 8.01
C ALA A 277 -0.60 -13.79 7.12
N ILE A 278 -0.71 -12.50 6.81
CA ILE A 278 0.32 -11.76 6.06
C ILE A 278 1.68 -11.79 6.78
N GLN A 279 1.72 -11.48 8.08
CA GLN A 279 2.97 -11.52 8.86
C GLN A 279 3.55 -12.94 8.95
N SER A 280 2.69 -13.96 9.02
CA SER A 280 3.11 -15.37 9.00
C SER A 280 3.75 -15.73 7.65
N MET A 281 3.11 -15.33 6.55
CA MET A 281 3.63 -15.55 5.19
C MET A 281 4.91 -14.76 4.93
N ALA A 282 5.07 -13.55 5.45
CA ALA A 282 6.32 -12.78 5.34
C ALA A 282 7.49 -13.44 6.09
N LYS A 283 7.25 -13.99 7.28
CA LYS A 283 8.25 -14.78 8.03
C LYS A 283 8.57 -16.09 7.30
N TRP A 284 7.59 -16.72 6.67
CA TRP A 284 7.82 -17.91 5.85
C TRP A 284 8.62 -17.59 4.59
N ALA A 285 8.29 -16.51 3.88
CA ALA A 285 8.95 -16.09 2.65
C ALA A 285 10.44 -15.83 2.87
N ARG A 286 10.79 -15.10 3.94
CA ARG A 286 12.19 -14.87 4.35
C ARG A 286 12.94 -16.17 4.63
N ARG A 287 12.32 -17.13 5.32
CA ARG A 287 12.94 -18.42 5.69
C ARG A 287 13.09 -19.38 4.51
N ASN A 288 12.42 -19.11 3.40
CA ASN A 288 12.34 -20.00 2.24
C ASN A 288 12.77 -19.31 0.94
N ASP A 289 13.49 -18.19 1.04
CA ASP A 289 14.04 -17.43 -0.09
C ASP A 289 13.00 -17.06 -1.17
N MET A 290 11.77 -16.79 -0.76
CA MET A 290 10.65 -16.50 -1.65
C MET A 290 10.35 -15.00 -1.67
N ILE A 291 10.15 -14.44 -2.87
CA ILE A 291 9.62 -13.07 -3.00
C ILE A 291 8.10 -13.10 -2.71
N LEU A 292 7.62 -12.17 -1.88
CA LEU A 292 6.22 -12.13 -1.44
C LEU A 292 5.45 -10.94 -2.01
N HIS A 293 4.60 -11.19 -3.00
CA HIS A 293 3.73 -10.16 -3.58
C HIS A 293 2.40 -10.01 -2.82
N LEU A 294 2.05 -8.78 -2.44
CA LEU A 294 0.73 -8.46 -1.86
C LEU A 294 -0.18 -7.77 -2.87
N HIS A 295 -1.28 -8.44 -3.22
CA HIS A 295 -2.40 -7.78 -3.86
C HIS A 295 -3.34 -7.17 -2.81
N ARG A 296 -3.73 -5.90 -3.00
CA ARG A 296 -4.48 -5.12 -1.99
C ARG A 296 -6.01 -5.35 -2.02
N ALA A 297 -6.47 -6.56 -2.30
CA ALA A 297 -7.91 -6.86 -2.41
C ALA A 297 -8.70 -6.32 -1.20
N GLY A 298 -9.82 -5.65 -1.46
CA GLY A 298 -10.68 -5.08 -0.42
C GLY A 298 -10.26 -3.70 0.13
N HIS A 299 -9.06 -3.19 -0.15
CA HIS A 299 -8.58 -1.94 0.47
C HIS A 299 -9.51 -0.73 0.23
N SER A 300 -10.09 -0.59 -0.97
CA SER A 300 -10.94 0.56 -1.32
C SER A 300 -12.25 0.62 -0.53
N THR A 301 -12.63 -0.44 0.20
CA THR A 301 -13.81 -0.43 1.07
C THR A 301 -13.67 0.58 2.21
N TYR A 302 -12.44 0.89 2.63
CA TYR A 302 -12.14 1.84 3.71
C TYR A 302 -11.05 2.87 3.35
N THR A 303 -10.43 2.81 2.16
CA THR A 303 -9.39 3.80 1.76
C THR A 303 -9.91 4.91 0.84
N ARG A 304 -11.03 4.66 0.13
CA ARG A 304 -11.47 5.50 -1.00
C ARG A 304 -12.03 6.87 -0.61
N GLN A 305 -12.76 6.94 0.50
CA GLN A 305 -13.46 8.16 0.90
C GLN A 305 -12.56 9.02 1.78
N LYS A 306 -12.43 10.31 1.45
CA LYS A 306 -11.62 11.26 2.23
C LYS A 306 -12.22 11.59 3.61
N SER A 307 -13.53 11.41 3.78
CA SER A 307 -14.21 11.70 5.05
C SER A 307 -14.07 10.59 6.10
N HIS A 308 -14.00 9.32 5.70
CA HIS A 308 -14.07 8.19 6.63
C HIS A 308 -13.18 7.02 6.19
N GLY A 309 -12.54 6.36 7.15
CA GLY A 309 -11.81 5.10 6.97
C GLY A 309 -10.32 5.20 7.27
N VAL A 310 -9.47 4.50 6.52
CA VAL A 310 -8.02 4.49 6.73
C VAL A 310 -7.35 4.85 5.42
N SER A 311 -6.52 5.88 5.40
CA SER A 311 -5.77 6.24 4.20
C SER A 311 -4.85 5.10 3.75
N PHE A 312 -4.69 4.93 2.43
CA PHE A 312 -3.83 3.87 1.91
C PHE A 312 -2.37 4.02 2.34
N ARG A 313 -1.89 5.25 2.64
CA ARG A 313 -0.54 5.47 3.17
C ARG A 313 -0.27 4.72 4.48
N VAL A 314 -1.29 4.62 5.35
CA VAL A 314 -1.19 3.86 6.60
C VAL A 314 -1.11 2.37 6.33
N ILE A 315 -1.90 1.88 5.38
CA ILE A 315 -1.84 0.48 4.94
C ILE A 315 -0.46 0.16 4.35
N ALA A 316 0.10 1.05 3.52
CA ALA A 316 1.46 0.89 2.98
C ALA A 316 2.50 0.82 4.09
N LYS A 317 2.42 1.68 5.12
CA LYS A 317 3.30 1.65 6.29
C LYS A 317 3.19 0.31 7.03
N TRP A 318 1.98 -0.16 7.32
CA TRP A 318 1.75 -1.44 7.99
C TRP A 318 2.24 -2.63 7.18
N MET A 319 2.08 -2.62 5.86
CA MET A 319 2.51 -3.73 5.01
C MET A 319 4.03 -3.75 4.83
N ARG A 320 4.71 -2.59 4.82
CA ARG A 320 6.18 -2.53 4.90
C ARG A 320 6.69 -3.12 6.21
N LEU A 321 6.07 -2.78 7.35
CA LEU A 321 6.36 -3.43 8.64
C LEU A 321 6.06 -4.94 8.62
N ALA A 322 4.90 -5.34 8.08
CA ALA A 322 4.46 -6.73 8.04
C ALA A 322 5.41 -7.63 7.26
N GLY A 323 6.04 -7.08 6.22
CA GLY A 323 7.19 -7.68 5.54
C GLY A 323 6.90 -8.30 4.18
N VAL A 324 5.92 -7.77 3.45
CA VAL A 324 5.72 -8.10 2.03
C VAL A 324 6.76 -7.41 1.17
N ASP A 325 7.07 -7.98 0.00
CA ASP A 325 8.07 -7.43 -0.92
C ASP A 325 7.46 -6.51 -1.97
N HIS A 326 6.25 -6.82 -2.42
CA HIS A 326 5.49 -5.96 -3.32
C HIS A 326 4.18 -5.51 -2.70
N ILE A 327 3.72 -4.31 -3.05
CA ILE A 327 2.33 -3.89 -2.82
C ILE A 327 1.81 -3.10 -4.02
N HIS A 328 0.55 -3.32 -4.40
CA HIS A 328 -0.12 -2.45 -5.38
C HIS A 328 -0.29 -1.05 -4.80
N ALA A 329 0.30 -0.03 -5.43
CA ALA A 329 0.35 1.33 -4.87
C ALA A 329 -0.41 2.38 -5.72
N GLY A 330 -1.11 1.95 -6.77
CA GLY A 330 -1.86 2.82 -7.68
C GLY A 330 -1.08 3.20 -8.93
N THR A 331 -1.81 3.72 -9.92
CA THR A 331 -1.29 4.03 -11.27
C THR A 331 -1.40 5.51 -11.63
N ALA A 332 -2.22 6.29 -10.92
CA ALA A 332 -2.63 7.67 -11.22
C ALA A 332 -3.37 7.88 -12.56
N VAL A 333 -2.92 7.23 -13.64
CA VAL A 333 -3.47 7.36 -15.01
C VAL A 333 -4.33 6.16 -15.45
N GLY A 334 -4.41 5.13 -14.61
CA GLY A 334 -5.16 3.91 -14.91
C GLY A 334 -6.61 3.97 -14.46
N LYS A 335 -7.31 2.84 -14.60
CA LYS A 335 -8.76 2.76 -14.34
C LYS A 335 -9.18 2.83 -12.87
N LEU A 336 -8.23 2.70 -11.93
CA LEU A 336 -8.51 2.74 -10.49
C LEU A 336 -8.15 4.11 -9.96
N GLU A 337 -8.83 4.51 -8.88
CA GLU A 337 -8.58 5.80 -8.24
C GLU A 337 -7.12 5.95 -7.78
N GLY A 338 -6.62 7.19 -7.90
CA GLY A 338 -5.34 7.62 -7.38
C GLY A 338 -5.01 9.04 -7.83
N ASP A 339 -5.12 10.01 -6.93
CA ASP A 339 -4.56 11.34 -7.17
C ASP A 339 -3.02 11.27 -7.34
N PRO A 340 -2.42 11.91 -8.35
CA PRO A 340 -0.98 11.82 -8.60
C PRO A 340 -0.11 12.21 -7.39
N SER A 341 -0.51 13.22 -6.61
CA SER A 341 0.26 13.70 -5.47
C SER A 341 0.15 12.74 -4.28
N ALA A 342 -1.06 12.24 -4.01
CA ALA A 342 -1.26 11.20 -2.99
C ALA A 342 -0.51 9.91 -3.35
N VAL A 343 -0.55 9.50 -4.61
CA VAL A 343 0.15 8.30 -5.10
C VAL A 343 1.67 8.46 -4.96
N ARG A 344 2.26 9.63 -5.27
CA ARG A 344 3.69 9.90 -5.03
C ARG A 344 4.05 9.66 -3.55
N GLY A 345 3.24 10.17 -2.62
CA GLY A 345 3.43 9.91 -1.18
C GLY A 345 3.40 8.42 -0.81
N TYR A 346 2.55 7.61 -1.45
CA TYR A 346 2.53 6.15 -1.22
C TYR A 346 3.84 5.49 -1.67
N TYR A 347 4.39 5.93 -2.80
CA TYR A 347 5.64 5.40 -3.35
C TYR A 347 6.84 5.79 -2.49
N ASP A 348 6.89 7.02 -1.98
CA ASP A 348 7.95 7.50 -1.08
C ASP A 348 7.99 6.64 0.20
N LEU A 349 6.82 6.37 0.81
CA LEU A 349 6.71 5.52 2.00
C LEU A 349 7.10 4.06 1.75
N CYS A 350 6.93 3.56 0.53
CA CYS A 350 7.35 2.21 0.18
C CYS A 350 8.88 2.12 0.03
N ARG A 351 9.54 3.16 -0.51
CA ARG A 351 10.90 3.04 -1.04
C ARG A 351 11.98 3.77 -0.25
N GLU A 352 11.69 4.92 0.33
CA GLU A 352 12.74 5.72 0.96
C GLU A 352 13.06 5.20 2.37
N ASP A 353 14.30 5.39 2.82
CA ASP A 353 14.69 5.05 4.21
C ASP A 353 14.26 6.15 5.19
N PHE A 354 14.21 7.40 4.71
CA PHE A 354 13.66 8.54 5.42
C PHE A 354 12.69 9.28 4.50
N VAL A 355 11.46 9.51 4.97
CA VAL A 355 10.45 10.29 4.25
C VAL A 355 10.17 11.56 5.05
N PRO A 356 10.56 12.75 4.57
CA PRO A 356 10.24 14.00 5.23
C PRO A 356 8.75 14.32 5.12
N GLN A 357 8.26 15.12 6.06
CA GLN A 357 6.92 15.70 6.00
C GLN A 357 6.74 16.46 4.68
N ASN A 358 5.65 16.16 3.99
CA ASN A 358 5.24 16.80 2.75
C ASN A 358 3.71 16.75 2.67
N LEU A 359 3.08 17.83 3.13
CA LEU A 359 1.61 17.94 3.16
C LEU A 359 0.99 17.89 1.75
N GLY A 360 1.72 18.32 0.72
CA GLY A 360 1.30 18.24 -0.68
C GLY A 360 1.18 16.81 -1.19
N HIS A 361 1.92 15.86 -0.60
CA HIS A 361 1.81 14.42 -0.87
C HIS A 361 1.00 13.67 0.21
N GLY A 362 0.41 14.40 1.16
CA GLY A 362 -0.30 13.84 2.30
C GLY A 362 0.59 13.14 3.34
N ILE A 363 1.88 13.47 3.40
CA ILE A 363 2.81 13.00 4.44
C ILE A 363 2.82 14.03 5.58
N PHE A 364 2.29 13.64 6.73
CA PHE A 364 2.10 14.56 7.87
C PHE A 364 3.23 14.47 8.90
N PHE A 365 4.00 13.39 8.86
CA PHE A 365 5.10 13.16 9.79
C PHE A 365 6.36 12.75 9.04
N ASP A 366 7.50 13.24 9.54
CA ASP A 366 8.79 12.63 9.22
C ASP A 366 8.76 11.15 9.64
N GLN A 367 9.12 10.25 8.72
CA GLN A 367 9.14 8.82 8.96
C GLN A 367 10.53 8.24 8.67
N HIS A 368 11.20 7.77 9.72
CA HIS A 368 12.45 7.02 9.62
C HIS A 368 12.15 5.51 9.60
N TRP A 369 12.64 4.79 8.60
CA TRP A 369 12.40 3.35 8.42
C TRP A 369 13.46 2.46 9.06
N ALA A 370 14.50 3.07 9.65
CA ALA A 370 15.50 2.39 10.47
C ALA A 370 16.14 1.20 9.75
N SER A 371 16.43 1.41 8.46
CA SER A 371 17.02 0.43 7.55
C SER A 371 16.13 -0.80 7.32
N LEU A 372 14.82 -0.71 7.53
CA LEU A 372 13.91 -1.70 6.97
C LEU A 372 14.01 -1.68 5.45
N ASN A 373 14.09 -2.88 4.88
CA ASN A 373 14.11 -3.08 3.44
C ASN A 373 13.03 -2.25 2.73
N LYS A 374 13.36 -1.81 1.50
CA LYS A 374 12.43 -1.11 0.62
C LYS A 374 11.33 -2.06 0.15
N LEU A 375 10.08 -1.62 0.18
CA LEU A 375 8.90 -2.28 -0.37
C LEU A 375 8.76 -1.84 -1.84
N MET A 376 8.68 -2.80 -2.77
CA MET A 376 8.50 -2.50 -4.20
C MET A 376 7.03 -2.11 -4.48
N PRO A 377 6.75 -0.88 -4.93
CA PRO A 377 5.41 -0.52 -5.36
C PRO A 377 5.07 -1.17 -6.71
N VAL A 378 3.79 -1.46 -6.92
CA VAL A 378 3.25 -2.05 -8.15
C VAL A 378 2.17 -1.14 -8.72
N ALA A 379 2.36 -0.70 -9.97
CA ALA A 379 1.38 0.05 -10.75
C ALA A 379 0.58 -0.93 -11.62
N SER A 380 -0.70 -1.16 -11.31
CA SER A 380 -1.53 -2.13 -12.01
C SER A 380 -2.95 -1.64 -12.21
N GLY A 381 -3.49 -1.91 -13.41
CA GLY A 381 -4.91 -1.76 -13.72
C GLY A 381 -5.23 -0.66 -14.72
N GLY A 382 -5.68 -1.06 -15.92
CA GLY A 382 -6.15 -0.13 -16.94
C GLY A 382 -5.06 0.75 -17.53
N ILE A 383 -3.81 0.28 -17.52
CA ILE A 383 -2.68 0.98 -18.15
C ILE A 383 -2.28 0.28 -19.46
N HIS A 384 -1.70 1.04 -20.40
CA HIS A 384 -1.21 0.57 -21.70
C HIS A 384 0.09 1.27 -22.12
N ALA A 385 0.75 0.76 -23.17
CA ALA A 385 2.07 1.24 -23.63
C ALA A 385 2.11 2.75 -23.97
N GLY A 386 0.99 3.34 -24.38
CA GLY A 386 0.91 4.78 -24.70
C GLY A 386 1.15 5.69 -23.49
N GLN A 387 0.87 5.20 -22.28
CA GLN A 387 1.03 5.94 -21.03
C GLN A 387 2.43 5.77 -20.42
N MET A 388 3.36 5.09 -21.10
CA MET A 388 4.66 4.74 -20.52
C MET A 388 5.43 5.97 -20.02
N HIS A 389 5.39 7.07 -20.75
CA HIS A 389 6.04 8.32 -20.34
C HIS A 389 5.54 8.85 -18.99
N GLN A 390 4.22 8.86 -18.78
CA GLN A 390 3.60 9.29 -17.52
C GLN A 390 3.98 8.36 -16.37
N LEU A 391 4.00 7.04 -16.62
CA LEU A 391 4.35 6.04 -15.61
C LEU A 391 5.83 6.18 -15.17
N ILE A 392 6.74 6.44 -16.11
CA ILE A 392 8.17 6.62 -15.81
C ILE A 392 8.42 7.94 -15.08
N ASP A 393 7.76 9.03 -15.49
CA ASP A 393 7.85 10.32 -14.78
C ASP A 393 7.35 10.21 -13.32
N LEU A 394 6.20 9.57 -13.13
CA LEU A 394 5.57 9.48 -11.81
C LEU A 394 6.32 8.53 -10.88
N PHE A 395 6.81 7.40 -11.39
CA PHE A 395 7.22 6.28 -10.55
C PHE A 395 8.71 5.96 -10.62
N GLY A 396 9.46 6.43 -11.62
CA GLY A 396 10.88 6.10 -11.76
C GLY A 396 11.12 4.60 -11.99
N ASP A 397 12.24 4.07 -11.49
CA ASP A 397 12.71 2.72 -11.85
C ASP A 397 12.27 1.61 -10.91
N ASP A 398 12.23 1.88 -9.59
CA ASP A 398 11.84 0.90 -8.57
C ASP A 398 10.32 0.78 -8.47
N VAL A 399 9.73 0.15 -9.48
CA VAL A 399 8.30 -0.18 -9.59
C VAL A 399 8.11 -1.41 -10.48
N VAL A 400 7.03 -2.17 -10.25
CA VAL A 400 6.51 -3.15 -11.22
C VAL A 400 5.32 -2.55 -11.97
N LEU A 401 5.42 -2.42 -13.31
CA LEU A 401 4.32 -1.96 -14.17
C LEU A 401 3.56 -3.16 -14.74
N GLN A 402 2.26 -3.27 -14.46
CA GLN A 402 1.45 -4.44 -14.81
C GLN A 402 0.38 -4.19 -15.87
N PHE A 403 0.55 -4.83 -17.03
CA PHE A 403 -0.29 -4.67 -18.21
C PHE A 403 -1.11 -5.93 -18.50
N GLY A 404 -2.13 -6.22 -17.68
CA GLY A 404 -3.01 -7.38 -17.92
C GLY A 404 -3.75 -7.30 -19.26
N GLY A 405 -4.72 -6.39 -19.36
CA GLY A 405 -5.43 -6.13 -20.61
C GLY A 405 -4.52 -5.57 -21.72
N GLY A 406 -3.58 -4.70 -21.35
CA GLY A 406 -2.59 -4.11 -22.28
C GLY A 406 -1.56 -5.08 -22.87
N THR A 407 -1.53 -6.35 -22.43
CA THR A 407 -0.75 -7.43 -23.05
C THR A 407 -1.66 -8.43 -23.75
N ILE A 408 -2.63 -8.97 -23.02
CA ILE A 408 -3.45 -10.11 -23.50
C ILE A 408 -4.48 -9.65 -24.55
N GLY A 409 -4.90 -8.39 -24.51
CA GLY A 409 -5.82 -7.79 -25.48
C GLY A 409 -5.17 -7.33 -26.78
N HIS A 410 -3.86 -7.56 -26.98
CA HIS A 410 -3.17 -7.15 -28.19
C HIS A 410 -3.67 -7.96 -29.42
N PRO A 411 -3.98 -7.32 -30.57
CA PRO A 411 -4.67 -7.98 -31.68
C PRO A 411 -3.82 -9.04 -32.38
N ALA A 412 -2.49 -8.90 -32.35
CA ALA A 412 -1.55 -9.89 -32.88
C ALA A 412 -1.16 -10.99 -31.87
N GLY A 413 -1.83 -11.07 -30.71
CA GLY A 413 -1.61 -12.09 -29.69
C GLY A 413 -0.71 -11.65 -28.53
N ILE A 414 -0.68 -12.49 -27.49
CA ILE A 414 -0.13 -12.19 -26.16
C ILE A 414 1.37 -11.84 -26.22
N ALA A 415 2.18 -12.63 -26.94
CA ALA A 415 3.61 -12.39 -27.04
C ALA A 415 3.91 -11.01 -27.67
N GLN A 416 3.10 -10.58 -28.65
CA GLN A 416 3.26 -9.28 -29.29
C GLN A 416 2.86 -8.13 -28.35
N GLY A 417 1.83 -8.31 -27.53
CA GLY A 417 1.49 -7.35 -26.47
C GLY A 417 2.60 -7.19 -25.43
N ALA A 418 3.23 -8.30 -25.03
CA ALA A 418 4.41 -8.26 -24.16
C ALA A 418 5.59 -7.52 -24.81
N THR A 419 5.88 -7.80 -26.08
CA THR A 419 6.92 -7.10 -26.85
C THR A 419 6.64 -5.61 -26.92
N ALA A 420 5.39 -5.20 -27.19
CA ALA A 420 4.99 -3.79 -27.27
C ALA A 420 5.28 -3.05 -25.95
N ASN A 421 4.88 -3.63 -24.81
CA ASN A 421 5.11 -3.03 -23.51
C ASN A 421 6.61 -2.95 -23.16
N ARG A 422 7.40 -3.98 -23.50
CA ARG A 422 8.85 -4.00 -23.28
C ARG A 422 9.58 -2.95 -24.11
N VAL A 423 9.26 -2.85 -25.40
CA VAL A 423 9.88 -1.86 -26.29
C VAL A 423 9.50 -0.43 -25.87
N ALA A 424 8.24 -0.18 -25.51
CA ALA A 424 7.83 1.13 -25.00
C ALA A 424 8.62 1.52 -23.74
N LEU A 425 8.79 0.58 -22.81
CA LEU A 425 9.54 0.82 -21.57
C LEU A 425 11.00 1.15 -21.86
N GLU A 426 11.68 0.32 -22.62
CA GLU A 426 13.12 0.49 -22.88
C GLU A 426 13.41 1.76 -23.69
N ALA A 427 12.56 2.09 -24.68
CA ALA A 427 12.68 3.34 -25.42
C ALA A 427 12.51 4.57 -24.52
N MET A 428 11.54 4.52 -23.59
CA MET A 428 11.29 5.62 -22.67
C MET A 428 12.43 5.81 -21.66
N VAL A 429 12.93 4.71 -21.09
CA VAL A 429 14.07 4.74 -20.15
C VAL A 429 15.34 5.22 -20.84
N LEU A 430 15.62 4.78 -22.07
CA LEU A 430 16.76 5.25 -22.86
C LEU A 430 16.66 6.76 -23.09
N ALA A 431 15.53 7.24 -23.59
CA ALA A 431 15.30 8.67 -23.84
C ALA A 431 15.46 9.52 -22.58
N ARG A 432 14.91 9.07 -21.44
CA ARG A 432 15.09 9.73 -20.14
C ARG A 432 16.57 9.84 -19.77
N ASN A 433 17.31 8.74 -19.91
CA ASN A 433 18.72 8.67 -19.54
C ASN A 433 19.61 9.49 -20.50
N GLU A 434 19.17 9.73 -21.73
CA GLU A 434 19.78 10.68 -22.68
C GLU A 434 19.44 12.14 -22.39
N GLY A 435 18.59 12.41 -21.38
CA GLY A 435 18.23 13.76 -20.93
C GLY A 435 17.05 14.38 -21.68
N ARG A 436 16.24 13.59 -22.40
CA ARG A 436 15.01 14.08 -23.04
C ARG A 436 13.92 14.37 -22.01
N ASP A 437 13.08 15.37 -22.29
CA ASP A 437 11.89 15.65 -21.49
C ASP A 437 10.82 14.61 -21.82
N ILE A 438 10.87 13.46 -21.14
CA ILE A 438 9.95 12.36 -21.39
C ILE A 438 8.49 12.73 -21.13
N LEU A 439 8.19 13.71 -20.28
CA LEU A 439 6.81 14.08 -19.98
C LEU A 439 6.17 14.77 -21.19
N SER A 440 6.93 15.64 -21.86
CA SER A 440 6.46 16.42 -23.01
C SER A 440 6.71 15.72 -24.34
N GLU A 441 7.86 15.04 -24.49
CA GLU A 441 8.29 14.33 -25.71
C GLU A 441 7.83 12.86 -25.75
N GLY A 442 7.17 12.38 -24.71
CA GLY A 442 6.80 10.98 -24.51
C GLY A 442 6.09 10.31 -25.70
N PRO A 443 4.99 10.90 -26.23
CA PRO A 443 4.29 10.36 -27.39
C PRO A 443 5.19 10.24 -28.64
N ASP A 444 6.08 11.20 -28.87
CA ASP A 444 6.99 11.19 -30.02
C ASP A 444 8.08 10.12 -29.88
N ILE A 445 8.62 9.94 -28.66
CA ILE A 445 9.56 8.84 -28.34
C ILE A 445 8.92 7.48 -28.67
N LEU A 446 7.66 7.27 -28.28
CA LEU A 446 6.93 6.04 -28.54
C LEU A 446 6.62 5.87 -30.04
N ALA A 447 6.26 6.94 -30.73
CA ALA A 447 6.02 6.93 -32.17
C ALA A 447 7.30 6.58 -32.96
N ASP A 448 8.46 7.09 -32.53
CA ASP A 448 9.75 6.76 -33.12
C ASP A 448 10.11 5.28 -32.96
N ALA A 449 9.95 4.73 -31.75
CA ALA A 449 10.16 3.31 -31.51
C ALA A 449 9.19 2.43 -32.32
N ALA A 450 7.94 2.88 -32.50
CA ALA A 450 6.91 2.19 -33.28
C ALA A 450 7.20 2.14 -34.79
N LYS A 451 8.12 2.95 -35.33
CA LYS A 451 8.58 2.84 -36.72
C LYS A 451 9.26 1.50 -36.99
N PHE A 452 9.98 0.97 -36.00
CA PHE A 452 10.74 -0.29 -36.11
C PHE A 452 10.10 -1.47 -35.37
N CYS A 453 9.08 -1.22 -34.53
CA CYS A 453 8.37 -2.25 -33.78
C CYS A 453 6.88 -2.29 -34.18
N PRO A 454 6.47 -3.17 -35.13
CA PRO A 454 5.07 -3.32 -35.50
C PRO A 454 4.12 -3.64 -34.31
N PRO A 455 4.50 -4.46 -33.31
CA PRO A 455 3.69 -4.66 -32.12
C PRO A 455 3.40 -3.37 -31.34
N LEU A 456 4.43 -2.54 -31.11
CA LEU A 456 4.24 -1.26 -30.44
C LEU A 456 3.31 -0.35 -31.25
N ARG A 457 3.49 -0.26 -32.57
CA ARG A 457 2.61 0.53 -33.44
C ARG A 457 1.15 0.12 -33.32
N GLN A 458 0.87 -1.18 -33.34
CA GLN A 458 -0.49 -1.71 -33.21
C GLN A 458 -1.08 -1.40 -31.82
N ALA A 459 -0.29 -1.55 -30.76
CA ALA A 459 -0.71 -1.22 -29.40
C ALA A 459 -1.05 0.27 -29.24
N LEU A 460 -0.20 1.16 -29.79
CA LEU A 460 -0.44 2.61 -29.76
C LEU A 460 -1.71 2.97 -30.54
N GLU A 461 -1.87 2.46 -31.76
CA GLU A 461 -3.07 2.77 -32.56
C GLU A 461 -4.35 2.28 -31.89
N LEU A 462 -4.31 1.10 -31.24
CA LEU A 462 -5.48 0.52 -30.60
C LEU A 462 -5.94 1.28 -29.35
N TRP A 463 -5.01 1.84 -28.57
CA TRP A 463 -5.31 2.40 -27.25
C TRP A 463 -4.98 3.89 -27.08
N LYS A 464 -4.55 4.60 -28.13
CA LYS A 464 -4.19 6.05 -28.05
C LYS A 464 -5.28 6.92 -27.45
N ASP A 465 -6.55 6.59 -27.68
CA ASP A 465 -7.70 7.39 -27.24
C ASP A 465 -8.30 6.89 -25.91
N VAL A 466 -7.67 5.91 -25.25
CA VAL A 466 -8.16 5.32 -24.00
C VAL A 466 -7.54 6.04 -22.81
N THR A 467 -8.29 6.93 -22.16
CA THR A 467 -7.91 7.58 -20.91
C THR A 467 -8.96 7.34 -19.81
N PHE A 468 -8.57 7.55 -18.56
CA PHE A 468 -9.43 7.37 -17.38
C PHE A 468 -9.47 8.65 -16.54
N ASP A 469 -10.01 9.73 -17.11
CA ASP A 469 -10.01 11.05 -16.49
C ASP A 469 -11.27 11.27 -15.64
N TYR A 470 -11.18 10.91 -14.37
CA TYR A 470 -12.25 11.12 -13.38
C TYR A 470 -11.71 11.86 -12.16
N THR A 471 -12.52 12.74 -11.58
CA THR A 471 -12.15 13.47 -10.36
C THR A 471 -11.78 12.50 -9.23
N PRO A 472 -10.55 12.57 -8.66
CA PRO A 472 -10.17 11.72 -7.54
C PRO A 472 -10.99 12.03 -6.29
N THR A 473 -11.19 11.01 -5.45
CA THR A 473 -11.90 11.18 -4.17
C THR A 473 -10.96 11.30 -2.97
N ASP A 474 -9.75 10.74 -3.07
CA ASP A 474 -8.71 10.83 -2.04
C ASP A 474 -7.60 11.79 -2.49
N THR A 475 -7.81 13.08 -2.24
CA THR A 475 -6.88 14.15 -2.60
C THR A 475 -6.18 14.73 -1.36
N PRO A 476 -4.95 15.24 -1.47
CA PRO A 476 -4.33 16.05 -0.40
C PRO A 476 -5.20 17.27 -0.03
N ASP A 477 -5.10 17.74 1.22
CA ASP A 477 -5.77 18.97 1.67
C ASP A 477 -4.94 20.23 1.41
N PHE A 478 -3.64 20.04 1.17
CA PHE A 478 -2.67 21.10 0.94
C PHE A 478 -2.16 20.99 -0.48
N VAL A 479 -2.21 22.11 -1.21
CA VAL A 479 -1.61 22.19 -2.55
C VAL A 479 -0.14 22.55 -2.38
N ALA A 480 0.74 21.93 -3.17
CA ALA A 480 2.13 22.34 -3.24
C ALA A 480 2.19 23.84 -3.56
N THR A 481 2.74 24.65 -2.66
CA THR A 481 3.11 26.02 -3.00
C THR A 481 4.30 25.89 -3.96
N PRO A 482 4.27 26.46 -5.18
CA PRO A 482 5.44 26.43 -6.05
C PRO A 482 6.61 27.00 -5.27
N SER A 483 7.67 26.20 -5.09
CA SER A 483 8.94 26.76 -4.64
C SER A 483 9.39 27.70 -5.75
N VAL A 484 9.30 29.01 -5.51
CA VAL A 484 9.96 30.00 -6.35
C VAL A 484 11.44 29.67 -6.25
N SER A 485 11.99 29.08 -7.31
CA SER A 485 13.44 28.83 -7.43
C SER A 485 14.13 30.08 -7.95
#